data_AF-A0A3D8JZJ4-F1
#
_entry.id   AF-A0A3D8JZJ4-F1
#
_cell.length_a   1.000
_cell.length_b   1.000
_cell.length_c   1.000
_cell.angle_alpha   90.00
_cell.angle_beta   90.00
_cell.angle_gamma   90.00
#
_symmetry.space_group_name_H-M   'P 1'
#
loop_
_entity.id
_entity.type
_entity.pdbx_description
1 polymer ?
#
loop_
_entity_poly.entity_id
_entity_poly.type
_entity_poly.pdbx_seq_one_letter_code
_entity_poly.pdbx_strand_id
1 'polypeptide(L)'
;MQRSIRALVYCALVSALAACVVSPPPPHRRAPPPPPPPPVVRPNPHEAELARRAQVDERIDNLSRRIDERVSQGYYPPPTGGGLHHRLDVIRQETSDMAAQHGGGLSGDEQRVINQELDSAARAIGN
;
A
#
# COMPACT_ATOMS: atom_id res chain seq x y z
N MET A 1 -46.46 -38.03 2.61
CA MET A 1 -46.72 -39.45 2.96
C MET A 1 -45.67 -40.27 2.21
N GLN A 2 -44.58 -40.77 2.84
CA GLN A 2 -44.49 -42.10 3.51
C GLN A 2 -44.97 -43.23 2.57
N ARG A 3 -44.22 -44.29 2.18
CA ARG A 3 -43.09 -45.03 2.79
C ARG A 3 -42.46 -46.05 1.79
N SER A 4 -41.21 -46.43 2.09
CA SER A 4 -40.57 -47.78 1.95
C SER A 4 -40.27 -48.33 0.54
N ILE A 5 -39.18 -49.05 0.26
CA ILE A 5 -38.69 -50.29 0.90
C ILE A 5 -37.17 -50.46 0.67
N ARG A 6 -36.48 -51.04 1.67
CA ARG A 6 -35.06 -51.47 1.67
C ARG A 6 -34.87 -52.83 0.98
N ALA A 7 -33.73 -53.06 0.32
CA ALA A 7 -33.16 -54.40 0.18
C ALA A 7 -31.62 -54.34 0.08
N LEU A 8 -30.97 -55.03 1.00
CA LEU A 8 -29.54 -55.34 1.08
C LEU A 8 -29.22 -56.54 0.18
N VAL A 9 -28.11 -56.52 -0.57
CA VAL A 9 -27.35 -57.73 -0.90
C VAL A 9 -25.85 -57.42 -0.87
N TYR A 10 -25.16 -58.08 0.05
CA TYR A 10 -23.72 -58.24 0.17
C TYR A 10 -23.21 -59.21 -0.92
N CYS A 11 -22.04 -58.95 -1.51
CA CYS A 11 -21.06 -60.03 -1.74
C CYS A 11 -19.66 -59.47 -2.01
N ALA A 12 -18.69 -60.17 -1.43
CA ALA A 12 -17.33 -59.77 -1.16
C ALA A 12 -16.42 -59.86 -2.39
N LEU A 13 -15.43 -58.97 -2.47
CA LEU A 13 -14.21 -59.21 -3.26
C LEU A 13 -12.97 -58.88 -2.44
N VAL A 14 -12.32 -59.96 -2.04
CA VAL A 14 -11.02 -60.09 -1.41
C VAL A 14 -9.98 -59.25 -2.16
N SER A 15 -9.34 -58.31 -1.45
CA SER A 15 -8.19 -57.56 -1.99
C SER A 15 -6.96 -57.88 -1.17
N ALA A 16 -5.95 -58.36 -1.88
CA ALA A 16 -4.69 -58.90 -1.41
C ALA A 16 -3.94 -57.95 -0.45
N LEU A 17 -3.44 -58.50 0.65
CA LEU A 17 -2.42 -57.85 1.49
C LEU A 17 -1.09 -57.89 0.73
N ALA A 18 -0.81 -56.85 -0.05
CA ALA A 18 0.56 -56.55 -0.45
C ALA A 18 1.30 -56.08 0.81
N ALA A 19 2.30 -56.86 1.25
CA ALA A 19 3.21 -56.45 2.29
C ALA A 19 4.02 -55.24 1.79
N CYS A 20 3.60 -54.04 2.14
CA CYS A 20 4.45 -52.86 2.02
C CYS A 20 5.58 -53.02 3.04
N VAL A 21 6.73 -53.53 2.60
CA VAL A 21 8.00 -53.34 3.31
C VAL A 21 8.21 -51.83 3.43
N VAL A 22 7.93 -51.30 4.62
CA VAL A 22 8.31 -49.93 4.99
C VAL A 22 9.83 -49.92 5.06
N SER A 23 10.46 -49.37 4.04
CA SER A 23 11.89 -49.02 4.12
C SER A 23 12.02 -47.85 5.10
N PRO A 24 12.92 -47.91 6.10
CA PRO A 24 13.15 -46.79 7.00
C PRO A 24 13.63 -45.59 6.19
N PRO A 25 13.19 -44.35 6.52
CA PRO A 25 13.66 -43.16 5.85
C PRO A 25 15.19 -43.06 5.98
N PRO A 26 15.91 -42.60 4.92
CA PRO A 26 17.35 -42.36 5.02
C PRO A 26 17.61 -41.39 6.18
N PRO A 27 18.72 -41.54 6.92
CA PRO A 27 19.05 -40.64 8.01
C PRO A 27 19.04 -39.21 7.47
N HIS A 28 18.16 -38.37 8.02
CA HIS A 28 18.11 -36.95 7.69
C HIS A 28 19.47 -36.34 7.99
N ARG A 29 20.32 -36.18 6.97
CA ARG A 29 21.43 -35.23 7.04
C ARG A 29 20.78 -33.89 7.33
N ARG A 30 20.97 -33.37 8.55
CA ARG A 30 20.59 -32.02 8.91
C ARG A 30 21.21 -31.10 7.88
N ALA A 31 20.39 -30.46 7.04
CA ALA A 31 20.86 -29.36 6.22
C ALA A 31 21.44 -28.30 7.18
N PRO A 32 22.57 -27.66 6.84
CA PRO A 32 23.05 -26.54 7.64
C PRO A 32 21.95 -25.48 7.72
N PRO A 33 21.81 -24.78 8.87
CA PRO A 33 20.80 -23.73 9.00
C PRO A 33 21.00 -22.67 7.90
N PRO A 34 19.90 -22.11 7.34
CA PRO A 34 20.01 -21.04 6.36
C PRO A 34 20.77 -19.86 6.96
N PRO A 35 21.54 -19.11 6.15
CA PRO A 35 22.22 -17.92 6.63
C PRO A 35 21.20 -16.92 7.21
N PRO A 36 21.60 -16.12 8.22
CA PRO A 36 20.72 -15.10 8.77
C PRO A 36 20.28 -14.13 7.65
N PRO A 37 19.03 -13.62 7.69
CA PRO A 37 18.59 -12.62 6.74
C PRO A 37 19.49 -11.37 6.83
N PRO A 38 19.67 -10.64 5.72
CA PRO A 38 20.44 -9.40 5.75
C PRO A 38 19.83 -8.41 6.76
N PRO A 39 20.65 -7.56 7.40
CA PRO A 39 20.15 -6.56 8.33
C PRO A 39 19.18 -5.62 7.60
N VAL A 40 17.96 -5.49 8.13
CA VAL A 40 16.98 -4.52 7.64
C VAL A 40 17.43 -3.13 8.10
N VAL A 41 17.98 -2.34 7.18
CA VAL A 41 18.28 -0.92 7.43
C VAL A 41 16.95 -0.17 7.51
N ARG A 42 16.50 0.11 8.73
CA ARG A 42 15.36 0.99 8.95
C ARG A 42 15.86 2.44 8.93
N PRO A 43 15.25 3.35 8.14
CA PRO A 43 15.56 4.76 8.20
C PRO A 43 15.46 5.26 9.65
N ASN A 44 16.31 6.22 10.01
CA ASN A 44 16.15 6.84 11.30
C ASN A 44 14.78 7.59 11.33
N PRO A 45 14.13 7.77 12.50
CA PRO A 45 12.81 8.38 12.56
C PRO A 45 12.73 9.78 11.92
N HIS A 46 13.76 10.60 12.10
CA HIS A 46 13.83 11.97 11.55
C HIS A 46 13.97 11.97 10.02
N GLU A 47 14.79 11.09 9.46
CA GLU A 47 14.88 10.85 8.02
C GLU A 47 13.53 10.41 7.45
N ALA A 48 12.78 9.57 8.16
CA ALA A 48 11.45 9.18 7.75
C ALA A 48 10.45 10.37 7.77
N GLU A 49 10.58 11.29 8.72
CA GLU A 49 9.78 12.53 8.76
C GLU A 49 10.12 13.46 7.59
N LEU A 50 11.40 13.66 7.31
CA LEU A 50 11.88 14.46 6.18
C LEU A 50 11.45 13.85 4.83
N ALA A 51 11.54 12.53 4.69
CA ALA A 51 11.09 11.82 3.49
C ALA A 51 9.59 12.01 3.25
N ARG A 52 8.78 11.97 4.32
CA ARG A 52 7.33 12.17 4.21
C ARG A 52 6.96 13.60 3.81
N ARG A 53 7.71 14.61 4.29
CA ARG A 53 7.59 15.99 3.79
C ARG A 53 7.95 16.09 2.31
N ALA A 54 9.10 15.54 1.90
CA ALA A 54 9.54 15.60 0.52
C ALA A 54 8.52 14.99 -0.46
N GLN A 55 7.86 13.88 -0.07
CA GLN A 55 6.79 13.26 -0.85
C GLN A 55 5.56 14.18 -1.01
N VAL A 56 5.20 14.92 0.05
CA VAL A 56 4.10 15.89 0.01
C VAL A 56 4.46 17.07 -0.88
N ASP A 57 5.67 17.61 -0.75
CA ASP A 57 6.16 18.73 -1.56
C ASP A 57 6.18 18.37 -3.06
N GLU A 58 6.69 17.18 -3.41
CA GLU A 58 6.68 16.65 -4.78
C GLU A 58 5.25 16.53 -5.34
N ARG A 59 4.31 16.13 -4.49
CA ARG A 59 2.91 15.99 -4.87
C ARG A 59 2.26 17.36 -5.14
N ILE A 60 2.56 18.36 -4.32
CA ILE A 60 2.14 19.75 -4.55
C ILE A 60 2.68 20.26 -5.90
N ASP A 61 3.96 20.06 -6.17
CA ASP A 61 4.58 20.49 -7.43
C ASP A 61 3.96 19.82 -8.66
N ASN A 62 3.66 18.52 -8.56
CA ASN A 62 2.96 17.81 -9.63
C ASN A 62 1.56 18.37 -9.91
N LEU A 63 0.79 18.67 -8.86
CA LEU A 63 -0.53 19.27 -9.03
C LEU A 63 -0.45 20.69 -9.60
N SER A 64 0.54 21.47 -9.19
CA SER A 64 0.81 22.81 -9.73
C SER A 64 1.08 22.75 -11.24
N ARG A 65 2.00 21.89 -11.69
CA ARG A 65 2.25 21.68 -13.13
C ARG A 65 0.99 21.24 -13.89
N ARG A 66 0.18 20.37 -13.30
CA ARG A 66 -1.07 19.92 -13.92
C ARG A 66 -2.10 21.04 -14.07
N ILE A 67 -2.15 21.98 -13.14
CA ILE A 67 -2.98 23.19 -13.28
C ILE A 67 -2.55 23.94 -14.54
N ASP A 68 -1.25 24.19 -14.71
CA ASP A 68 -0.72 24.89 -15.88
C ASP A 68 -1.03 24.15 -17.20
N GLU A 69 -0.87 22.83 -17.21
CA GLU A 69 -1.24 21.99 -18.34
C GLU A 69 -2.73 22.13 -18.69
N ARG A 70 -3.62 22.13 -17.69
CA ARG A 70 -5.06 22.25 -17.93
C ARG A 70 -5.50 23.63 -18.38
N VAL A 71 -4.89 24.68 -17.83
CA VAL A 71 -5.10 26.06 -18.30
C VAL A 71 -4.65 26.19 -19.75
N SER A 72 -3.45 25.68 -20.09
CA SER A 72 -2.92 25.78 -21.45
C SER A 72 -3.72 24.95 -22.48
N GLN A 73 -4.34 23.85 -22.04
CA GLN A 73 -5.25 23.04 -22.85
C GLN A 73 -6.69 23.61 -22.91
N GLY A 74 -6.99 24.67 -22.16
CA GLY A 74 -8.29 25.34 -22.19
C GLY A 74 -9.41 24.66 -21.38
N TYR A 75 -9.08 23.76 -20.45
CA TYR A 75 -10.08 23.14 -19.56
C TYR A 75 -10.80 24.15 -18.67
N TYR A 76 -10.10 25.22 -18.29
CA TYR A 76 -10.65 26.36 -17.55
C TYR A 76 -9.81 27.62 -17.78
N PRO A 77 -10.40 28.82 -17.60
CA PRO A 77 -9.70 30.06 -17.87
C PRO A 77 -8.60 30.34 -16.82
N PRO A 78 -7.62 31.21 -17.12
CA PRO A 78 -6.50 31.51 -16.22
C PRO A 78 -6.88 31.91 -14.78
N PRO A 79 -7.95 32.70 -14.52
CA PRO A 79 -8.35 33.02 -13.15
C PRO A 79 -8.73 31.79 -12.31
N THR A 80 -9.33 30.76 -12.94
CA THR A 80 -9.63 29.49 -12.27
C THR A 80 -8.33 28.75 -11.92
N GLY A 81 -7.35 28.72 -12.82
CA GLY A 81 -6.03 28.16 -12.53
C GLY A 81 -5.32 28.88 -11.39
N GLY A 82 -5.37 30.21 -11.35
CA GLY A 82 -4.82 31.00 -10.25
C GLY A 82 -5.45 30.68 -8.90
N GLY A 83 -6.76 30.46 -8.85
CA GLY A 83 -7.45 30.01 -7.63
C GLY A 83 -7.00 28.62 -7.16
N LEU A 84 -6.71 27.71 -8.10
CA LEU A 84 -6.19 26.39 -7.79
C LEU A 84 -4.73 26.44 -7.28
N HIS A 85 -3.88 27.28 -7.88
CA HIS A 85 -2.51 27.52 -7.37
C HIS A 85 -2.54 28.09 -5.96
N HIS A 86 -3.36 29.11 -5.71
CA HIS A 86 -3.50 29.67 -4.37
C HIS A 86 -3.90 28.61 -3.33
N ARG A 87 -4.79 27.69 -3.70
CA ARG A 87 -5.14 26.57 -2.83
C ARG A 87 -3.94 25.67 -2.53
N LEU A 88 -3.10 25.37 -3.52
CA LEU A 88 -1.87 24.60 -3.30
C LEU A 88 -0.84 25.36 -2.43
N ASP A 89 -0.76 26.68 -2.58
CA ASP A 89 0.11 27.53 -1.75
C ASP A 89 -0.32 27.50 -0.27
N VAL A 90 -1.64 27.51 -0.01
CA VAL A 90 -2.18 27.35 1.36
C VAL A 90 -1.78 25.99 1.94
N ILE A 91 -1.95 24.90 1.18
CA ILE A 91 -1.55 23.54 1.63
C ILE A 91 -0.03 23.48 1.89
N ARG A 92 0.77 24.15 1.07
CA ARG A 92 2.24 24.25 1.25
C ARG A 92 2.61 25.03 2.52
N GLN A 93 1.87 26.09 2.83
CA GLN A 93 2.05 26.83 4.08
C GLN A 93 1.73 25.95 5.28
N GLU A 94 0.58 25.27 5.27
CA GLU A 94 0.19 24.34 6.34
C GLU A 94 1.20 23.20 6.53
N THR A 95 1.71 22.64 5.43
CA THR A 95 2.80 21.65 5.44
C THR A 95 4.05 22.20 6.12
N SER A 96 4.41 23.46 5.85
CA SER A 96 5.58 24.11 6.46
C SER A 96 5.37 24.39 7.95
N ASP A 97 4.16 24.78 8.34
CA ASP A 97 3.79 25.06 9.74
C ASP A 97 3.75 23.79 10.59
N MET A 98 3.24 22.69 10.04
CA MET A 98 3.34 21.35 10.64
C MET A 98 4.81 20.92 10.75
N ALA A 99 5.57 21.08 9.66
CA ALA A 99 6.96 20.67 9.64
C ALA A 99 7.86 21.43 10.63
N ALA A 100 7.52 22.68 10.96
CA ALA A 100 8.22 23.46 11.97
C ALA A 100 8.16 22.81 13.38
N GLN A 101 7.13 22.00 13.65
CA GLN A 101 6.96 21.27 14.91
C GLN A 101 7.75 19.95 14.95
N HIS A 102 8.18 19.44 13.79
CA HIS A 102 8.78 18.12 13.61
C HIS A 102 10.19 18.19 13.00
N GLY A 103 11.00 19.17 13.43
CA GLY A 103 12.40 19.29 13.00
C GLY A 103 12.56 19.45 11.49
N GLY A 104 11.57 20.01 10.82
CA GLY A 104 11.52 20.19 9.38
C GLY A 104 10.89 19.03 8.60
N GLY A 105 10.54 17.91 9.21
CA GLY A 105 9.82 16.79 8.60
C GLY A 105 8.33 16.79 8.95
N LEU A 106 7.54 15.83 8.45
CA LEU A 106 6.16 15.65 8.87
C LEU A 106 6.04 14.43 9.78
N SER A 107 5.05 14.36 10.66
CA SER A 107 4.57 13.14 11.33
C SER A 107 3.57 12.36 10.45
N GLY A 108 3.34 11.08 10.76
CA GLY A 108 2.54 10.19 9.90
C GLY A 108 1.09 10.66 9.78
N ASP A 109 0.55 11.26 10.83
CA ASP A 109 -0.80 11.79 10.86
C ASP A 109 -0.90 13.13 10.13
N GLU A 110 0.08 14.02 10.27
CA GLU A 110 0.16 15.26 9.48
C GLU A 110 0.25 14.96 7.99
N GLN A 111 1.10 14.00 7.58
CA GLN A 111 1.17 13.58 6.18
C GLN A 111 -0.19 13.09 5.67
N ARG A 112 -0.96 12.39 6.50
CA ARG A 112 -2.29 11.89 6.14
C ARG A 112 -3.30 13.03 5.95
N VAL A 113 -3.30 14.01 6.85
CA VAL A 113 -4.14 15.21 6.77
C VAL A 113 -3.83 15.97 5.48
N ILE A 114 -2.57 16.31 5.23
CA ILE A 114 -2.17 17.00 4.00
C ILE A 114 -2.52 16.20 2.76
N ASN A 115 -2.34 14.88 2.78
CA ASN A 115 -2.72 14.03 1.65
C ASN A 115 -4.21 14.06 1.32
N GLN A 116 -5.09 14.21 2.33
CA GLN A 116 -6.54 14.35 2.12
C GLN A 116 -6.88 15.69 1.47
N GLU A 117 -6.19 16.75 1.87
CA GLU A 117 -6.35 18.07 1.24
C GLU A 117 -5.86 18.06 -0.19
N LEU A 118 -4.71 17.43 -0.47
CA LEU A 118 -4.18 17.23 -1.81
C LEU A 118 -5.11 16.34 -2.66
N ASP A 119 -5.77 15.34 -2.10
CA ASP A 119 -6.80 14.57 -2.81
C ASP A 119 -7.98 15.47 -3.22
N SER A 120 -8.40 16.36 -2.31
CA SER A 120 -9.49 17.30 -2.57
C SER A 120 -9.09 18.36 -3.61
N ALA A 121 -7.84 18.85 -3.56
CA ALA A 121 -7.28 19.75 -4.57
C ALA A 121 -7.19 19.05 -5.93
N ALA A 122 -6.68 17.82 -5.96
CA ALA A 122 -6.58 17.04 -7.18
C ALA A 122 -7.95 16.83 -7.84
N ARG A 123 -9.00 16.50 -7.07
CA ARG A 123 -10.38 16.41 -7.59
C ARG A 123 -10.86 17.72 -8.22
N ALA A 124 -10.56 18.87 -7.59
CA ALA A 124 -10.93 20.18 -8.12
C ALA A 124 -10.17 20.56 -9.41
N ILE A 125 -8.90 20.13 -9.53
CA ILE A 125 -8.11 20.24 -10.76
C ILE A 125 -8.74 19.37 -11.88
N GLY A 126 -9.53 18.37 -11.50
CA GLY A 126 -10.17 17.40 -12.38
C GLY A 126 -9.39 16.09 -12.42
N ASN A 127 -9.10 15.53 -11.23
CA ASN A 127 -8.29 14.33 -11.05
C ASN A 127 -8.67 13.21 -12.02
#